data_AF-J7JUA8-F1
#
_entry.id   AF-J7JUA8-F1
#
_cell.length_a   1.000
_cell.length_b   1.000
_cell.length_c   1.000
_cell.angle_alpha   90.00
_cell.angle_beta   90.00
_cell.angle_gamma   90.00
#
_symmetry.space_group_name_H-M   'P 1'
#
loop_
_entity.id
_entity.type
_entity.pdbx_description
1 polymer ?
#
loop_
_entity_poly.entity_id
_entity_poly.type
_entity_poly.pdbx_seq_one_letter_code
_entity_poly.pdbx_strand_id
1 'polypeptide(L)'
;FIMCLLLRLCLLLYFGCLNFVSFDLCKVVGFQWYWVYFLFGETTIFSNLILESDYLVGDMRLLQCNHVLTLLSLVIYKLWVSAVDVIHSFTLASLGIKVENRGGVMK
;
A
#
# COMPACT_ATOMS: atom_id res chain seq x y z
N PHE A 1 22.54 -6.94 -26.74
CA PHE A 1 22.32 -6.05 -25.58
C PHE A 1 20.83 -5.72 -25.40
N ILE A 2 20.18 -4.99 -26.33
CA ILE A 2 18.75 -4.61 -26.23
C ILE A 2 17.82 -5.81 -26.04
N MET A 3 18.02 -6.88 -26.82
CA MET A 3 17.22 -8.11 -26.71
C MET A 3 17.31 -8.75 -25.30
N CYS A 4 18.47 -8.69 -24.66
CA CYS A 4 18.65 -9.21 -23.29
C CYS A 4 17.92 -8.34 -22.25
N LEU A 5 17.86 -7.03 -22.46
CA LEU A 5 17.15 -6.10 -21.57
C LEU A 5 15.63 -6.28 -21.71
N LEU A 6 15.14 -6.48 -22.93
CA LEU A 6 13.74 -6.82 -23.21
C LEU A 6 13.33 -8.13 -22.51
N LEU A 7 14.16 -9.18 -22.63
CA LEU A 7 13.90 -10.46 -21.96
C LEU A 7 13.76 -10.30 -20.43
N ARG A 8 14.65 -9.51 -19.79
CA ARG A 8 14.58 -9.25 -18.34
C ARG A 8 13.32 -8.48 -17.95
N LEU A 9 12.90 -7.50 -18.74
CA LEU A 9 11.66 -6.77 -18.50
C LEU A 9 10.45 -7.70 -18.62
N CYS A 10 10.39 -8.55 -19.64
CA CYS A 10 9.32 -9.52 -19.82
C CYS A 10 9.25 -10.51 -18.64
N LEU A 11 10.39 -11.00 -18.15
CA LEU A 11 10.44 -11.86 -16.97
C LEU A 11 9.93 -11.14 -15.73
N LEU A 12 10.34 -9.89 -15.50
CA LEU A 12 9.88 -9.09 -14.37
C LEU A 12 8.36 -8.87 -14.40
N LEU A 13 7.82 -8.50 -15.57
CA LEU A 13 6.37 -8.32 -15.76
C LEU A 13 5.62 -9.64 -15.57
N TYR A 14 6.15 -10.75 -16.08
CA TYR A 14 5.57 -12.07 -15.88
C TYR A 14 5.47 -12.43 -14.39
N PHE A 15 6.56 -12.28 -13.65
CA PHE A 15 6.57 -12.51 -12.19
C PHE A 15 5.62 -11.57 -11.46
N GLY A 16 5.49 -10.31 -11.90
CA GLY A 16 4.54 -9.35 -11.33
C GLY A 16 3.07 -9.71 -11.53
N CYS A 17 2.75 -10.50 -12.57
CA CYS A 17 1.39 -10.97 -12.87
C CYS A 17 1.03 -12.30 -12.20
N LEU A 18 1.98 -12.98 -11.54
CA LEU A 18 1.71 -14.25 -10.88
C LEU A 18 0.83 -14.05 -9.65
N ASN A 19 -0.16 -14.94 -9.52
CA ASN A 19 -1.01 -15.00 -8.33
C ASN A 19 -0.46 -16.06 -7.37
N PHE A 20 0.04 -15.61 -6.22
CA PHE A 20 0.44 -16.47 -5.12
C PHE A 20 -0.72 -16.69 -4.14
N VAL A 21 -0.65 -17.78 -3.38
CA VAL A 21 -1.53 -17.97 -2.22
C VAL A 21 -1.16 -16.91 -1.17
N SER A 22 -2.11 -16.05 -0.85
CA SER A 22 -1.95 -15.02 0.17
C SER A 22 -2.35 -15.53 1.54
N PHE A 23 -1.60 -15.13 2.57
CA PHE A 23 -1.94 -15.34 3.97
C PHE A 23 -3.22 -14.59 4.36
N ASP A 24 -3.29 -13.31 3.98
CA ASP A 24 -4.48 -12.48 4.19
C ASP A 24 -4.62 -11.43 3.08
N LEU A 25 -5.82 -10.85 2.99
CA LEU A 25 -6.17 -9.73 2.14
C LEU A 25 -6.16 -8.43 2.94
N CYS A 26 -5.21 -7.55 2.63
CA CYS A 26 -5.15 -6.20 3.17
C CYS A 26 -5.86 -5.23 2.23
N LYS A 27 -7.05 -4.77 2.61
CA LYS A 27 -7.77 -3.73 1.85
C LYS A 27 -7.28 -2.36 2.32
N VAL A 28 -6.85 -1.54 1.37
CA VAL A 28 -6.38 -0.17 1.57
C VAL A 28 -7.40 0.77 0.93
N VAL A 29 -8.00 1.67 1.71
CA VAL A 29 -8.98 2.62 1.19
C VAL A 29 -8.49 4.05 1.43
N GLY A 30 -8.29 4.78 0.35
CA GLY A 30 -7.95 6.20 0.36
C GLY A 30 -9.19 7.08 0.51
N PHE A 31 -9.13 7.98 1.48
CA PHE A 31 -10.03 9.11 1.63
C PHE A 31 -9.21 10.39 1.46
N GLN A 32 -9.89 11.53 1.36
CA GLN A 32 -9.24 12.82 1.31
C GLN A 32 -8.41 13.04 2.58
N TRP A 33 -7.09 12.94 2.39
CA TRP A 33 -6.01 13.17 3.36
C TRP A 33 -5.74 12.08 4.40
N TYR A 34 -6.42 10.92 4.35
CA TYR A 34 -6.13 9.81 5.26
C TYR A 34 -6.40 8.45 4.62
N TRP A 35 -5.89 7.39 5.25
CA TRP A 35 -6.03 6.02 4.78
C TRP A 35 -6.74 5.17 5.83
N VAL A 36 -7.55 4.22 5.35
CA VAL A 36 -8.18 3.20 6.18
C VAL A 36 -7.74 1.82 5.70
N TYR A 37 -7.23 1.01 6.62
CA TYR A 37 -6.80 -0.36 6.35
C TYR A 37 -7.78 -1.36 6.96
N PHE A 38 -8.07 -2.43 6.23
CA PHE A 38 -8.85 -3.57 6.72
C PHE A 38 -8.02 -4.85 6.61
N LEU A 39 -7.91 -5.58 7.73
CA LEU A 39 -7.25 -6.89 7.79
C LEU A 39 -8.19 -7.92 8.44
N PHE A 40 -8.03 -9.19 8.05
CA PHE A 40 -8.76 -10.34 8.61
C PHE A 40 -10.29 -10.16 8.68
N GLY A 41 -10.87 -9.33 7.81
CA GLY A 41 -12.31 -9.06 7.76
C GLY A 41 -12.89 -8.19 8.88
N GLU A 42 -12.23 -8.07 10.03
CA GLU A 42 -12.77 -7.39 11.22
C GLU A 42 -11.95 -6.19 11.69
N THR A 43 -10.63 -6.21 11.48
CA THR A 43 -9.77 -5.16 12.02
C THR A 43 -9.72 -3.96 11.09
N THR A 44 -10.00 -2.78 11.64
CA THR A 44 -10.02 -1.50 10.90
C THR A 44 -9.04 -0.52 11.52
N ILE A 45 -8.14 0.03 10.71
CA ILE A 45 -7.12 0.98 11.17
C ILE A 45 -7.31 2.29 10.42
N PHE A 46 -7.56 3.38 11.16
CA PHE A 46 -7.63 4.74 10.62
C PHE A 46 -6.27 5.42 10.78
N SER A 47 -5.57 5.65 9.67
CA SER A 47 -4.24 6.24 9.64
C SER A 47 -4.28 7.65 9.09
N ASN A 48 -3.95 8.62 9.94
CA ASN A 48 -3.78 10.02 9.61
C ASN A 48 -2.38 10.51 10.02
N LEU A 49 -1.91 11.58 9.38
CA LEU A 49 -0.68 12.25 9.77
C LEU A 49 -0.77 12.79 11.21
N ILE A 50 0.31 12.64 11.95
CA ILE A 50 0.47 13.28 13.26
C ILE A 50 0.73 14.78 13.07
N LEU A 51 0.19 15.61 13.96
CA LEU A 51 0.43 17.05 13.95
C LEU A 51 1.86 17.36 14.41
N GLU A 52 2.45 18.46 13.91
CA GLU A 52 3.84 18.80 14.27
C GLU A 52 4.02 19.08 15.77
N SER A 53 2.96 19.46 16.48
CA SER A 53 2.94 19.64 17.94
C SER A 53 3.16 18.34 18.72
N ASP A 54 2.88 17.20 18.09
CA ASP A 54 2.82 15.89 18.76
C ASP A 54 4.03 15.02 18.39
N TYR A 55 5.01 15.57 17.65
CA TYR A 55 6.23 14.86 17.32
C TYR A 55 7.12 14.62 18.54
N LEU A 56 7.71 13.43 18.59
CA LEU A 56 8.75 13.06 19.53
C LEU A 56 10.14 13.32 18.93
N VAL A 57 11.16 13.37 19.80
CA VAL A 57 12.55 13.50 19.35
C VAL A 57 12.93 12.30 18.48
N GLY A 58 13.31 12.56 17.23
CA GLY A 58 13.66 11.54 16.24
C GLY A 58 12.58 11.26 15.21
N ASP A 59 11.38 11.85 15.35
CA ASP A 59 10.31 11.68 14.37
C ASP A 59 10.60 12.35 13.02
N MET A 60 10.12 11.71 11.96
CA MET A 60 10.22 12.24 10.61
C MET A 60 9.01 13.11 10.28
N ARG A 61 9.27 14.39 10.02
CA ARG A 61 8.26 15.36 9.62
C ARG A 61 7.50 14.89 8.36
N LEU A 62 6.17 14.94 8.41
CA LEU A 62 5.24 14.52 7.34
C LEU A 62 5.24 13.02 6.98
N LEU A 63 5.94 12.18 7.75
CA LEU A 63 5.94 10.73 7.54
C LEU A 63 5.34 9.96 8.71
N GLN A 64 5.10 10.62 9.85
CA GLN A 64 4.48 9.96 10.99
C GLN A 64 2.96 9.91 10.91
N CYS A 65 2.44 8.73 11.20
CA CYS A 65 1.01 8.45 11.29
C CYS A 65 0.64 8.06 12.71
N ASN A 66 -0.56 8.43 13.14
CA ASN A 66 -1.08 8.11 14.48
C ASN A 66 -1.28 6.61 14.70
N HIS A 67 -1.74 5.89 13.68
CA HIS A 67 -1.88 4.44 13.67
C HIS A 67 -1.14 3.86 12.47
N VAL A 68 -0.24 2.92 12.72
CA VAL A 68 0.58 2.28 11.69
C VAL A 68 -0.02 0.92 11.33
N LEU A 69 0.00 0.60 10.04
CA LEU A 69 -0.31 -0.74 9.54
C LEU A 69 0.80 -1.72 9.94
N THR A 70 0.53 -2.58 10.92
CA THR A 70 1.45 -3.65 11.33
C THR A 70 1.08 -4.97 10.66
N LEU A 71 2.02 -5.54 9.91
CA LEU A 71 1.86 -6.82 9.21
C LEU A 71 2.90 -7.84 9.69
N LEU A 72 2.57 -9.13 9.59
CA LEU A 72 3.50 -10.21 9.89
C LEU A 72 4.59 -10.27 8.81
N SER A 73 5.85 -10.38 9.21
CA SER A 73 6.95 -10.56 8.26
C SER A 73 6.97 -11.97 7.65
N LEU A 74 7.59 -12.12 6.47
CA LEU A 74 7.83 -13.41 5.79
C LEU A 74 6.56 -14.14 5.32
N VAL A 75 5.44 -13.45 5.17
CA VAL A 75 4.22 -13.97 4.54
C VAL A 75 3.80 -13.10 3.37
N ILE A 76 2.99 -13.65 2.47
CA ILE A 76 2.49 -12.95 1.29
C ILE A 76 1.12 -12.35 1.62
N TYR A 77 1.00 -11.03 1.54
CA TYR A 77 -0.28 -10.33 1.61
C TYR A 77 -0.76 -9.98 0.21
N LYS A 78 -2.07 -10.09 -0.03
CA LYS A 78 -2.72 -9.50 -1.20
C LYS A 78 -3.23 -8.11 -0.83
N LEU A 79 -2.85 -7.09 -1.59
CA LEU A 79 -3.33 -5.72 -1.39
C LEU A 79 -4.48 -5.43 -2.36
N TRP A 80 -5.59 -4.94 -1.83
CA TRP A 80 -6.68 -4.36 -2.63
C TRP A 80 -6.74 -2.86 -2.35
N VAL A 81 -6.47 -2.06 -3.36
CA VAL A 81 -6.36 -0.61 -3.19
C VAL A 81 -7.59 0.03 -3.79
N SER A 82 -8.32 0.78 -2.98
CA SER A 82 -9.49 1.53 -3.41
C SER A 82 -9.46 2.98 -2.92
N ALA A 83 -10.37 3.79 -3.44
CA ALA A 83 -10.59 5.17 -3.01
C ALA A 83 -12.10 5.42 -2.91
N VAL A 84 -12.50 6.31 -2.01
CA VAL A 84 -13.92 6.68 -1.85
C VAL A 84 -14.28 7.93 -2.65
N ASP A 85 -13.41 8.93 -2.66
CA ASP A 85 -13.71 10.26 -3.20
C ASP A 85 -13.00 10.53 -4.54
N VAL A 86 -11.73 10.92 -4.48
CA VAL A 86 -10.91 11.32 -5.61
C VAL A 86 -9.91 10.23 -5.97
N ILE A 87 -9.04 10.51 -6.93
CA ILE A 87 -7.96 9.59 -7.27
C ILE A 87 -6.88 9.72 -6.20
N HIS A 88 -6.46 8.56 -5.67
CA HIS A 88 -5.32 8.45 -4.76
C HIS A 88 -4.30 7.45 -5.32
N SER A 89 -3.05 7.59 -4.90
CA SER A 89 -1.98 6.64 -5.25
C SER A 89 -1.36 6.09 -3.97
N PHE A 90 -1.59 4.81 -3.70
CA PHE A 90 -0.97 4.12 -2.57
C PHE A 90 0.44 3.69 -2.96
N THR A 91 1.46 4.16 -2.23
CA THR A 91 2.87 3.92 -2.55
C THR A 91 3.65 3.48 -1.32
N LEU A 92 4.43 2.40 -1.46
CA LEU A 92 5.42 1.92 -0.50
C LEU A 92 6.72 1.62 -1.25
N ALA A 93 7.58 2.63 -1.35
CA ALA A 93 8.77 2.58 -2.21
C ALA A 93 9.76 1.46 -1.82
N SER A 94 9.93 1.19 -0.52
CA SER A 94 10.79 0.11 -0.02
C SER A 94 10.33 -1.29 -0.45
N LEU A 95 9.03 -1.46 -0.74
CA LEU A 95 8.46 -2.71 -1.26
C LEU A 95 8.28 -2.68 -2.79
N GLY A 96 8.61 -1.57 -3.45
CA GLY A 96 8.37 -1.40 -4.89
C GLY A 96 6.89 -1.34 -5.27
N ILE A 97 6.01 -0.99 -4.35
CA ILE A 97 4.56 -0.97 -4.57
C ILE A 97 4.11 0.45 -4.89
N LYS A 98 3.41 0.62 -6.01
CA LYS A 98 2.64 1.82 -6.34
C LYS A 98 1.39 1.43 -7.10
N VAL A 99 0.22 1.78 -6.57
CA VAL A 99 -1.08 1.49 -7.17
C VAL A 99 -1.93 2.75 -7.16
N GLU A 100 -2.45 3.11 -8.33
CA GLU A 100 -3.38 4.23 -8.50
C GLU A 100 -4.82 3.73 -8.50
N ASN A 101 -5.70 4.42 -7.78
CA ASN A 101 -7.10 4.04 -7.75
C ASN A 101 -8.04 5.24 -7.73
N ARG A 102 -9.19 5.09 -8.41
CA ARG A 102 -10.24 6.10 -8.53
C ARG A 102 -11.43 5.73 -7.64
N GLY A 103 -12.11 6.75 -7.10
CA GLY A 103 -13.39 6.63 -6.40
C GLY A 103 -14.37 5.69 -7.10
N GLY A 104 -14.94 4.72 -6.36
CA GLY A 104 -16.02 3.85 -6.82
C GLY A 104 -15.61 2.58 -7.58
N VAL A 105 -14.31 2.33 -7.80
CA VAL A 105 -13.82 1.07 -8.39
C VAL A 105 -12.82 0.41 -7.43
N MET A 106 -12.96 -0.88 -7.16
CA MET A 106 -11.95 -1.66 -6.43
C MET A 106 -11.04 -2.35 -7.45
N LYS A 107 -9.72 -2.16 -7.33
CA LYS A 107 -8.71 -2.82 -8.16
C LYS A 107 -7.61 -3.46 -7.31
#